data_AF-A0AAC9UHW2-F1
#
_entry.id   AF-A0AAC9UHW2-F1
#
_cell.length_a   1.000
_cell.length_b   1.000
_cell.length_c   1.000
_cell.angle_alpha   90.00
_cell.angle_beta   90.00
_cell.angle_gamma   90.00
#
_symmetry.space_group_name_H-M   'P 1'
#
loop_
_entity.id
_entity.type
_entity.pdbx_description
1 polymer ?
#
loop_
_entity_poly.entity_id
_entity_poly.type
_entity_poly.pdbx_seq_one_letter_code
_entity_poly.pdbx_strand_id
1 'polypeptide(L)'
;MELCGIIVKGLVAFLVAVGAARVGIYYFFKQKEYELVKSRYLDGSVDLLLVELENGLNITSHNFTRALNIIKAYRDQEDTFDLTELKKGFIDIDKPQFHLVANHRLQILSGSGIFWSTYQLALSYILHANIMLTNEIIDVIRMKETTDKISENRDNLIEPMMQAVKAQHDEGFKYSKMIHQFQVISDLLERNEMTFKQIEGFRKKKEVIQVIEMLEKDFSKELAELKTA
;
A
#
# COMPACT_ATOMS: atom_id res chain seq x y z
N MET A 1 -1.57 59.83 -43.06
CA MET A 1 -2.05 58.42 -43.00
C MET A 1 -1.08 57.50 -42.26
N GLU A 2 0.24 57.66 -42.38
CA GLU A 2 1.23 56.80 -41.73
C GLU A 2 1.18 56.80 -40.19
N LEU A 3 0.96 57.97 -39.56
CA LEU A 3 0.90 58.09 -38.09
C LEU A 3 -0.25 57.25 -37.49
N CYS A 4 -1.44 57.26 -38.11
CA CYS A 4 -2.55 56.40 -37.68
C CYS A 4 -2.21 54.91 -37.80
N GLY A 5 -1.50 54.51 -38.86
CA GLY A 5 -1.06 53.13 -39.05
C GLY A 5 -0.11 52.65 -37.96
N ILE A 6 0.81 53.51 -37.51
CA ILE A 6 1.75 53.19 -36.42
C ILE A 6 1.02 53.06 -35.08
N ILE A 7 0.10 53.97 -34.78
CA ILE A 7 -0.69 53.95 -33.53
C ILE A 7 -1.55 52.68 -33.46
N VAL A 8 -2.23 52.32 -34.56
CA VAL A 8 -3.06 51.11 -34.63
C VAL A 8 -2.20 49.85 -34.46
N LYS A 9 -1.04 49.76 -35.11
CA LYS A 9 -0.11 48.62 -34.93
C LYS A 9 0.40 48.52 -33.48
N GLY A 10 0.73 49.64 -32.85
CA GLY A 10 1.14 49.68 -31.44
C GLY A 10 0.05 49.20 -30.48
N LEU A 11 -1.19 49.63 -30.69
CA LEU A 11 -2.36 49.17 -29.91
C LEU A 11 -2.61 47.68 -30.08
N VAL A 12 -2.56 47.17 -31.31
CA VAL A 12 -2.73 45.73 -31.58
C VAL A 12 -1.60 44.93 -30.93
N ALA A 13 -0.35 45.35 -31.06
CA ALA A 13 0.78 44.69 -30.42
C ALA A 13 0.64 44.68 -28.88
N PHE A 14 0.21 45.78 -28.28
CA PHE A 14 -0.06 45.86 -26.85
C PHE A 14 -1.20 44.92 -26.42
N LEU A 15 -2.32 44.90 -27.14
CA LEU A 15 -3.45 44.00 -26.85
C LEU A 15 -3.04 42.52 -26.97
N VAL A 16 -2.25 42.16 -27.99
CA VAL A 16 -1.71 40.82 -28.16
C VAL A 16 -0.77 40.47 -26.99
N ALA A 17 0.11 41.37 -26.59
CA ALA A 17 1.02 41.15 -25.46
C ALA A 17 0.27 40.97 -24.13
N VAL A 18 -0.75 41.79 -23.87
CA VAL A 18 -1.61 41.67 -22.68
C VAL A 18 -2.41 40.38 -22.71
N GLY A 19 -2.95 40.00 -23.88
CA GLY A 19 -3.64 38.73 -24.08
C GLY A 19 -2.74 37.53 -23.80
N ALA A 20 -1.55 37.51 -24.39
CA ALA A 20 -0.55 36.47 -24.19
C ALA A 20 -0.12 36.37 -22.72
N ALA A 21 0.14 37.51 -22.06
CA ALA A 21 0.48 37.55 -20.64
C ALA A 21 -0.64 36.98 -19.75
N ARG A 22 -1.89 37.35 -20.01
CA ARG A 22 -3.05 36.86 -19.25
C ARG A 22 -3.25 35.35 -19.42
N VAL A 23 -3.09 34.85 -20.64
CA VAL A 23 -3.14 33.42 -20.95
C VAL A 23 -2.00 32.67 -20.26
N GLY A 24 -0.77 33.20 -20.33
CA GLY A 24 0.39 32.61 -19.66
C GLY A 24 0.21 32.52 -18.15
N ILE A 25 -0.27 33.59 -17.50
CA ILE A 25 -0.57 33.60 -16.06
C ILE A 25 -1.63 32.56 -15.71
N TYR A 26 -2.70 32.45 -16.51
CA TYR A 26 -3.75 31.47 -16.29
C TYR A 26 -3.23 30.03 -16.35
N TYR A 27 -2.46 29.68 -17.39
CA TYR A 27 -1.87 28.35 -17.51
C TYR A 27 -0.87 28.05 -16.40
N PHE A 28 -0.05 29.04 -16.02
CA PHE A 28 0.90 28.90 -14.91
C PHE A 28 0.20 28.54 -13.59
N PHE A 29 -0.87 29.27 -13.22
CA PHE A 29 -1.61 28.98 -11.99
C PHE A 29 -2.37 27.65 -12.06
N LYS A 30 -2.95 27.31 -13.21
CA LYS A 30 -3.61 26.02 -13.41
C LYS A 30 -2.62 24.85 -13.25
N GLN A 31 -1.43 24.96 -13.83
CA GLN A 31 -0.39 23.95 -13.69
C GLN A 31 0.09 23.85 -12.24
N LYS A 32 0.35 24.98 -11.57
CA LYS A 32 0.72 25.00 -10.15
C LYS A 32 -0.33 24.35 -9.26
N GLU A 33 -1.62 24.57 -9.56
CA GLU A 33 -2.72 23.95 -8.82
C GLU A 33 -2.74 22.43 -9.02
N TYR A 34 -2.60 21.96 -10.26
CA TYR A 34 -2.51 20.53 -10.58
C TYR A 34 -1.36 19.84 -9.84
N GLU A 35 -0.15 20.41 -9.89
CA GLU A 35 1.02 19.87 -9.17
C GLU A 35 0.76 19.79 -7.66
N LEU A 36 0.08 20.78 -7.09
CA LEU A 36 -0.25 20.79 -5.67
C LEU A 36 -1.30 19.73 -5.33
N VAL A 37 -2.28 19.49 -6.21
CA VAL A 37 -3.25 18.41 -6.06
C VAL A 37 -2.56 17.05 -6.12
N LYS A 38 -1.69 16.84 -7.12
CA LYS A 38 -0.90 15.61 -7.27
C LYS A 38 -0.08 15.35 -6.01
N SER A 39 0.78 16.29 -5.61
CA SER A 39 1.62 16.16 -4.42
C SER A 39 0.82 15.86 -3.14
N ARG A 40 -0.37 16.45 -3.00
CA ARG A 40 -1.19 16.25 -1.80
C ARG A 40 -1.88 14.89 -1.76
N TYR A 41 -2.53 14.48 -2.84
CA TYR A 41 -3.45 13.34 -2.86
C TYR A 41 -2.85 12.08 -3.47
N LEU A 42 -1.90 12.21 -4.38
CA LEU A 42 -1.15 11.09 -4.94
C LEU A 42 0.02 10.78 -4.02
N ASP A 43 1.09 11.56 -4.10
CA ASP A 43 2.35 11.33 -3.38
C ASP A 43 2.11 11.31 -1.86
N GLY A 44 1.41 12.31 -1.34
CA GLY A 44 1.13 12.49 0.08
C GLY A 44 -0.05 11.68 0.60
N SER A 45 -0.59 10.74 -0.17
CA SER A 45 -1.69 9.89 0.26
C SER A 45 -1.68 8.50 -0.37
N VAL A 46 -2.10 8.34 -1.63
CA VAL A 46 -2.26 7.01 -2.25
C VAL A 46 -0.93 6.29 -2.34
N ASP A 47 0.11 6.95 -2.86
CA ASP A 47 1.41 6.32 -3.09
C ASP A 47 2.12 6.00 -1.77
N LEU A 48 1.97 6.89 -0.77
CA LEU A 48 2.52 6.64 0.57
C LEU A 48 1.95 5.35 1.19
N LEU A 49 0.62 5.16 1.11
CA LEU A 49 -0.03 3.95 1.63
C LEU A 49 0.35 2.72 0.82
N LEU A 50 0.44 2.84 -0.51
CA LEU A 50 0.88 1.77 -1.40
C LEU A 50 2.29 1.28 -1.06
N VAL A 51 3.23 2.20 -0.90
CA VAL A 51 4.62 1.87 -0.59
C VAL A 51 4.74 1.14 0.74
N GLU A 52 3.99 1.56 1.78
CA GLU A 52 4.01 0.84 3.07
C GLU A 52 3.44 -0.58 2.93
N LEU A 53 2.35 -0.76 2.20
CA LEU A 53 1.75 -2.08 1.95
C LEU A 53 2.67 -3.00 1.14
N GLU A 54 3.23 -2.51 0.04
CA GLU A 54 4.13 -3.27 -0.82
C GLU A 54 5.39 -3.68 -0.04
N ASN A 55 6.00 -2.75 0.71
CA ASN A 55 7.16 -3.07 1.55
C ASN A 55 6.82 -4.10 2.61
N GLY A 56 5.69 -3.94 3.32
CA GLY A 56 5.26 -4.88 4.35
C GLY A 56 5.01 -6.28 3.81
N LEU A 57 4.30 -6.41 2.68
CA LEU A 57 4.07 -7.71 2.04
C LEU A 57 5.36 -8.34 1.52
N ASN A 58 6.26 -7.55 0.93
CA ASN A 58 7.56 -8.05 0.46
C ASN A 58 8.41 -8.62 1.61
N ILE A 59 8.43 -7.93 2.76
CA ILE A 59 9.10 -8.42 3.97
C ILE A 59 8.46 -9.73 4.45
N THR A 60 7.12 -9.80 4.49
CA THR A 60 6.42 -11.03 4.85
C THR A 60 6.75 -12.19 3.91
N SER A 61 6.80 -11.97 2.59
CA SER A 61 7.18 -13.00 1.61
C SER A 61 8.64 -13.46 1.75
N HIS A 62 9.55 -12.54 2.06
CA HIS A 62 10.94 -12.88 2.37
C HIS A 62 11.02 -13.75 3.63
N ASN A 63 10.36 -13.33 4.71
CA ASN A 63 10.36 -14.05 5.98
C ASN A 63 9.64 -15.40 5.88
N PHE A 64 8.61 -15.52 5.05
CA PHE A 64 7.98 -16.80 4.69
C PHE A 64 8.99 -17.76 4.08
N THR A 65 9.74 -17.30 3.08
CA THR A 65 10.75 -18.11 2.38
C THR A 65 11.83 -18.56 3.37
N ARG A 66 12.25 -17.66 4.26
CA ARG A 66 13.24 -17.98 5.30
C ARG A 66 12.72 -19.01 6.30
N ALA A 67 11.51 -18.82 6.83
CA ALA A 67 10.89 -19.76 7.76
C ALA A 67 10.75 -21.15 7.13
N LEU A 68 10.29 -21.23 5.87
CA LEU A 68 10.18 -22.48 5.14
C LEU A 68 11.53 -23.19 4.98
N ASN A 69 12.59 -22.44 4.65
CA ASN A 69 13.93 -23.00 4.52
C ASN A 69 14.46 -23.54 5.85
N ILE A 70 14.20 -22.84 6.96
CA ILE A 70 14.56 -23.30 8.31
C ILE A 70 13.82 -24.59 8.63
N ILE A 71 12.50 -24.67 8.41
CA ILE A 71 11.71 -25.87 8.70
C ILE A 71 12.22 -27.07 7.88
N LYS A 72 12.55 -26.86 6.60
CA LYS A 72 13.12 -27.91 5.74
C LYS A 72 14.50 -28.34 6.23
N ALA A 73 15.38 -27.40 6.56
CA ALA A 73 16.70 -27.73 7.11
C ALA A 73 16.58 -28.49 8.44
N TYR A 74 15.65 -28.10 9.30
CA TYR A 74 15.37 -28.78 10.57
C TYR A 74 14.84 -30.20 10.36
N ARG A 75 14.02 -30.44 9.32
CA ARG A 75 13.59 -31.77 8.90
C ARG A 75 14.76 -32.61 8.35
N ASP A 76 15.59 -32.03 7.49
CA ASP A 76 16.55 -32.78 6.67
C ASP A 76 17.90 -33.03 7.38
N GLN A 77 18.31 -32.16 8.31
CA GLN A 77 19.62 -32.22 8.97
C GLN A 77 19.58 -32.94 10.32
N GLU A 78 18.38 -33.21 10.82
CA GLU A 78 18.12 -33.86 12.10
C GLU A 78 19.03 -33.34 13.24
N ASP A 79 19.88 -34.20 13.81
CA ASP A 79 20.75 -33.88 14.95
C ASP A 79 21.93 -32.96 14.60
N THR A 80 22.16 -32.70 13.31
CA THR A 80 23.21 -31.79 12.83
C THR A 80 22.70 -30.38 12.54
N PHE A 81 21.43 -30.10 12.84
CA PHE A 81 20.83 -28.80 12.62
C PHE A 81 21.49 -27.69 13.46
N ASP A 82 21.97 -26.64 12.79
CA ASP A 82 22.61 -25.50 13.45
C ASP A 82 21.57 -24.52 14.02
N LEU A 83 21.43 -24.47 15.35
CA LEU A 83 20.52 -23.55 16.06
C LEU A 83 20.81 -22.08 15.79
N THR A 84 22.01 -21.70 15.33
CA THR A 84 22.30 -20.31 14.96
C THR A 84 21.53 -19.88 13.72
N GLU A 85 21.08 -20.81 12.87
CA GLU A 85 20.25 -20.50 11.69
C GLU A 85 18.89 -19.90 12.06
N LEU A 86 18.37 -20.21 13.26
CA LEU A 86 17.09 -19.71 13.75
C LEU A 86 17.04 -18.18 13.93
N LYS A 87 18.18 -17.48 13.92
CA LYS A 87 18.26 -16.02 14.11
C LYS A 87 18.70 -15.26 12.86
N LYS A 88 19.12 -15.96 11.80
CA LYS A 88 19.74 -15.33 10.62
C LYS A 88 18.71 -15.06 9.54
N GLY A 89 18.88 -13.93 8.85
CA GLY A 89 18.25 -13.66 7.56
C GLY A 89 16.78 -13.24 7.58
N PHE A 90 16.17 -13.08 8.75
CA PHE A 90 14.87 -12.42 8.88
C PHE A 90 15.02 -10.90 8.77
N ILE A 91 13.99 -10.25 8.24
CA ILE A 91 13.92 -8.79 8.11
C ILE A 91 12.86 -8.29 9.08
N ASP A 92 13.22 -7.29 9.89
CA ASP A 92 12.27 -6.64 10.78
C ASP A 92 11.32 -5.73 9.99
N ILE A 93 10.06 -5.71 10.42
CA ILE A 93 9.08 -4.78 9.90
C ILE A 93 9.20 -3.48 10.66
N ASP A 94 9.42 -2.39 9.93
CA ASP A 94 9.36 -1.05 10.49
C ASP A 94 7.99 -0.82 11.14
N LYS A 95 7.99 -0.11 12.29
CA LYS A 95 6.74 0.17 13.00
C LYS A 95 5.75 0.85 12.05
N PRO A 96 4.54 0.28 11.83
CA PRO A 96 3.62 0.85 10.88
C PRO A 96 3.29 2.28 11.24
N GLN A 97 3.42 3.16 10.26
CA GLN A 97 3.03 4.54 10.45
C GLN A 97 1.54 4.60 10.17
N PHE A 98 0.73 4.76 11.22
CA PHE A 98 -0.70 5.04 11.04
C PHE A 98 -0.83 6.40 10.34
N HIS A 99 -0.76 6.40 9.00
CA HIS A 99 -0.71 7.57 8.13
C HIS A 99 -2.07 8.28 8.10
N LEU A 100 -2.52 8.81 9.24
CA LEU A 100 -3.86 9.38 9.43
C LEU A 100 -4.16 10.48 8.41
N VAL A 101 -3.17 11.34 8.13
CA VAL A 101 -3.32 12.44 7.17
C VAL A 101 -3.50 11.93 5.75
N ALA A 102 -2.74 10.90 5.35
CA ALA A 102 -2.90 10.25 4.04
C ALA A 102 -4.30 9.66 3.91
N ASN A 103 -4.73 8.90 4.90
CA ASN A 103 -6.04 8.25 4.89
C ASN A 103 -7.20 9.24 4.83
N HIS A 104 -7.13 10.33 5.60
CA HIS A 104 -8.15 11.38 5.53
C HIS A 104 -8.20 12.04 4.13
N ARG A 105 -7.05 12.23 3.47
CA ARG A 105 -7.00 12.76 2.10
C ARG A 105 -7.64 11.78 1.11
N LEU A 106 -7.34 10.49 1.23
CA LEU A 106 -7.95 9.45 0.40
C LEU A 106 -9.44 9.32 0.64
N GLN A 107 -9.91 9.49 1.88
CA GLN A 107 -11.34 9.54 2.20
C GLN A 107 -12.03 10.74 1.56
N ILE A 108 -11.42 11.93 1.57
CA ILE A 108 -11.95 13.10 0.85
C ILE A 108 -12.03 12.81 -0.65
N LEU A 109 -10.97 12.22 -1.21
CA LEU A 109 -10.85 11.95 -2.64
C LEU A 109 -11.87 10.92 -3.13
N SER A 110 -11.99 9.79 -2.43
CA SER A 110 -12.85 8.66 -2.79
C SER A 110 -14.28 8.79 -2.27
N GLY A 111 -14.49 9.58 -1.21
CA GLY A 111 -15.75 9.64 -0.48
C GLY A 111 -16.06 8.42 0.37
N SER A 112 -15.13 7.48 0.54
CA SER A 112 -15.34 6.23 1.27
C SER A 112 -14.23 5.95 2.30
N GLY A 113 -14.62 5.38 3.44
CA GLY A 113 -13.70 4.88 4.46
C GLY A 113 -13.14 3.48 4.15
N ILE A 114 -13.59 2.83 3.07
CA ILE A 114 -13.22 1.45 2.74
C ILE A 114 -11.71 1.25 2.58
N PHE A 115 -11.02 2.25 2.00
CA PHE A 115 -9.58 2.23 1.81
C PHE A 115 -8.85 2.17 3.15
N TRP A 116 -9.33 2.92 4.15
CA TRP A 116 -8.73 2.89 5.47
C TRP A 116 -8.95 1.55 6.17
N SER A 117 -10.18 1.03 6.13
CA SER A 117 -10.48 -0.27 6.76
C SER A 117 -9.70 -1.42 6.13
N THR A 118 -9.63 -1.47 4.80
CA THR A 118 -8.86 -2.50 4.08
C THR A 118 -7.35 -2.35 4.30
N TYR A 119 -6.85 -1.11 4.34
CA TYR A 119 -5.47 -0.81 4.71
C TYR A 119 -5.11 -1.33 6.12
N GLN A 120 -5.96 -1.06 7.11
CA GLN A 120 -5.75 -1.56 8.47
C GLN A 120 -5.77 -3.09 8.55
N LEU A 121 -6.67 -3.74 7.80
CA LEU A 121 -6.70 -5.20 7.69
C LEU A 121 -5.38 -5.74 7.15
N ALA A 122 -4.82 -5.09 6.12
CA ALA A 122 -3.54 -5.49 5.54
C ALA A 122 -2.38 -5.32 6.51
N LEU A 123 -2.30 -4.18 7.21
CA LEU A 123 -1.26 -3.96 8.22
C LEU A 123 -1.37 -4.96 9.37
N SER A 124 -2.59 -5.27 9.82
CA SER A 124 -2.82 -6.27 10.87
C SER A 124 -2.32 -7.64 10.44
N TYR A 125 -2.66 -8.08 9.22
CA TYR A 125 -2.15 -9.31 8.65
C TYR A 125 -0.62 -9.31 8.55
N ILE A 126 -0.02 -8.25 7.99
CA ILE A 126 1.44 -8.12 7.81
C ILE A 126 2.16 -8.31 9.16
N LEU A 127 1.72 -7.60 10.20
CA LEU A 127 2.30 -7.71 11.54
C LEU A 127 2.15 -9.12 12.12
N HIS A 128 0.94 -9.68 12.05
CA HIS A 128 0.64 -10.98 12.61
C HIS A 128 1.41 -12.10 11.90
N ALA A 129 1.36 -12.13 10.56
CA ALA A 129 2.09 -13.08 9.75
C ALA A 129 3.60 -13.00 10.04
N ASN A 130 4.13 -11.79 10.18
CA ASN A 130 5.55 -11.61 10.50
C ASN A 130 5.92 -12.16 11.88
N ILE A 131 5.11 -11.91 12.91
CA ILE A 131 5.33 -12.46 14.25
C ILE A 131 5.30 -13.99 14.22
N MET A 132 4.33 -14.58 13.52
CA MET A 132 4.23 -16.03 13.38
C MET A 132 5.47 -16.64 12.69
N LEU A 133 5.89 -16.04 11.58
CA LEU A 133 7.00 -16.53 10.75
C LEU A 133 8.38 -16.37 11.41
N THR A 134 8.59 -15.27 12.14
CA THR A 134 9.90 -14.92 12.72
C THR A 134 10.07 -15.42 14.15
N ASN A 135 8.96 -15.50 14.92
CA ASN A 135 8.99 -15.85 16.33
C ASN A 135 8.29 -17.17 16.60
N GLU A 136 6.96 -17.26 16.43
CA GLU A 136 6.19 -18.40 16.96
C GLU A 136 6.69 -19.75 16.43
N ILE A 137 6.87 -19.87 15.12
CA ILE A 137 7.33 -21.11 14.48
C ILE A 137 8.78 -21.42 14.84
N ILE A 138 9.61 -20.38 14.92
CA ILE A 138 11.04 -20.51 15.23
C ILE A 138 11.25 -20.87 16.70
N ASP A 139 10.42 -20.35 17.58
CA ASP A 139 10.43 -20.62 19.00
C ASP A 139 9.99 -22.04 19.30
N VAL A 140 9.08 -22.63 18.53
CA VAL A 140 8.75 -24.07 18.62
C VAL A 140 9.99 -24.92 18.39
N ILE A 141 10.74 -24.68 17.31
CA ILE A 141 11.99 -25.41 17.03
C ILE A 141 13.01 -25.19 18.15
N ARG A 142 13.18 -23.94 18.59
CA ARG A 142 14.11 -23.60 19.67
C ARG A 142 13.76 -24.30 20.98
N MET A 143 12.48 -24.29 21.38
CA MET A 143 12.03 -24.89 22.63
C MET A 143 12.20 -26.41 22.61
N LYS A 144 11.94 -27.05 21.46
CA LYS A 144 12.17 -28.49 21.26
C LYS A 144 13.63 -28.86 21.48
N GLU A 145 14.56 -28.13 20.87
CA GLU A 145 15.99 -28.47 20.90
C GLU A 145 16.72 -28.02 22.18
N THR A 146 16.23 -26.99 22.89
CA THR A 146 16.97 -26.42 24.03
C THR A 146 16.37 -26.70 25.40
N THR A 147 15.06 -26.88 25.49
CA THR A 147 14.36 -26.97 26.79
C THR A 147 13.59 -28.26 27.00
N ASP A 148 13.47 -29.10 25.96
CA ASP A 148 12.65 -30.33 25.93
C ASP A 148 11.22 -30.13 26.46
N LYS A 149 10.72 -28.90 26.40
CA LYS A 149 9.35 -28.55 26.81
C LYS A 149 8.30 -29.05 25.83
N ILE A 150 8.73 -29.44 24.64
CA ILE A 150 7.91 -29.98 23.58
C ILE A 150 8.23 -31.47 23.48
N SER A 151 7.32 -32.30 23.98
CA SER A 151 7.49 -33.75 24.02
C SER A 151 7.16 -34.42 22.68
N GLU A 152 6.45 -33.74 21.77
CA GLU A 152 6.17 -34.29 20.44
C GLU A 152 7.45 -34.60 19.66
N ASN A 153 7.42 -35.68 18.87
CA ASN A 153 8.51 -36.00 17.94
C ASN A 153 8.64 -34.91 16.87
N ARG A 154 9.87 -34.66 16.41
CA ARG A 154 10.22 -33.73 15.33
C ARG A 154 9.30 -33.91 14.12
N ASP A 155 9.10 -35.14 13.64
CA ASP A 155 8.25 -35.43 12.47
C ASP A 155 6.81 -34.93 12.61
N ASN A 156 6.27 -34.98 13.83
CA ASN A 156 4.91 -34.52 14.12
C ASN A 156 4.80 -32.99 14.20
N LEU A 157 5.92 -32.28 14.33
CA LEU A 157 5.97 -30.82 14.37
C LEU A 157 6.15 -30.21 12.96
N ILE A 158 6.86 -30.89 12.06
CA ILE A 158 7.21 -30.36 10.74
C ILE A 158 5.97 -30.03 9.91
N GLU A 159 5.04 -30.98 9.78
CA GLU A 159 3.88 -30.80 8.89
C GLU A 159 2.95 -29.66 9.37
N PRO A 160 2.56 -29.55 10.66
CA PRO A 160 1.82 -28.39 11.15
C PRO A 160 2.53 -27.06 10.91
N MET A 161 3.85 -27.00 11.12
CA MET A 161 4.62 -25.77 10.86
C MET A 161 4.61 -25.42 9.38
N MET A 162 4.81 -26.40 8.49
CA MET A 162 4.74 -26.17 7.04
C MET A 162 3.36 -25.68 6.59
N GLN A 163 2.29 -26.26 7.15
CA GLN A 163 0.92 -25.83 6.88
C GLN A 163 0.65 -24.42 7.38
N ALA A 164 1.11 -24.07 8.58
CA ALA A 164 0.98 -22.72 9.13
C ALA A 164 1.72 -21.68 8.27
N VAL A 165 2.97 -21.94 7.90
CA VAL A 165 3.76 -21.06 6.99
C VAL A 165 3.06 -20.89 5.64
N LYS A 166 2.54 -21.98 5.06
CA LYS A 166 1.82 -21.93 3.80
C LYS A 166 0.51 -21.15 3.89
N ALA A 167 -0.25 -21.35 4.96
CA ALA A 167 -1.50 -20.62 5.19
C ALA A 167 -1.26 -19.10 5.22
N GLN A 168 -0.20 -18.65 5.91
CA GLN A 168 0.16 -17.23 5.94
C GLN A 168 0.47 -16.70 4.54
N HIS A 169 1.23 -17.43 3.73
CA HIS A 169 1.54 -17.03 2.35
C HIS A 169 0.29 -16.97 1.45
N ASP A 170 -0.57 -17.98 1.54
CA ASP A 170 -1.77 -18.07 0.72
C ASP A 170 -2.77 -16.94 1.08
N GLU A 171 -2.87 -16.58 2.36
CA GLU A 171 -3.65 -15.43 2.82
C GLU A 171 -3.09 -14.09 2.32
N GLY A 172 -1.76 -13.96 2.27
CA GLY A 172 -1.08 -12.75 1.78
C GLY A 172 -1.45 -12.36 0.34
N PHE A 173 -1.70 -13.34 -0.53
CA PHE A 173 -2.12 -13.08 -1.91
C PHE A 173 -3.42 -12.29 -2.01
N LYS A 174 -4.31 -12.38 -1.02
CA LYS A 174 -5.55 -11.62 -1.02
C LYS A 174 -5.29 -10.11 -1.06
N TYR A 175 -4.25 -9.64 -0.37
CA TYR A 175 -3.91 -8.22 -0.29
C TYR A 175 -3.28 -7.67 -1.58
N SER A 176 -2.81 -8.53 -2.50
CA SER A 176 -2.38 -8.08 -3.83
C SER A 176 -3.52 -7.43 -4.62
N LYS A 177 -4.76 -7.90 -4.45
CA LYS A 177 -5.95 -7.29 -5.08
C LYS A 177 -6.20 -5.89 -4.56
N MET A 178 -5.98 -5.66 -3.27
CA MET A 178 -6.10 -4.33 -2.67
C MET A 178 -5.04 -3.37 -3.23
N ILE A 179 -3.78 -3.81 -3.35
CA ILE A 179 -2.72 -3.00 -3.99
C ILE A 179 -3.14 -2.60 -5.40
N HIS A 180 -3.66 -3.54 -6.20
CA HIS A 180 -4.16 -3.24 -7.53
C HIS A 180 -5.26 -2.16 -7.50
N GLN A 181 -6.20 -2.23 -6.56
CA GLN A 181 -7.25 -1.23 -6.41
C GLN A 181 -6.69 0.16 -6.06
N PHE A 182 -5.68 0.25 -5.20
CA PHE A 182 -5.00 1.52 -4.91
C PHE A 182 -4.24 2.06 -6.14
N GLN A 183 -3.58 1.19 -6.91
CA GLN A 183 -2.92 1.57 -8.17
C GLN A 183 -3.90 2.13 -9.19
N VAL A 184 -5.12 1.58 -9.30
CA VAL A 184 -6.16 2.14 -10.18
C VAL A 184 -6.53 3.57 -9.77
N ILE A 185 -6.60 3.87 -8.47
CA ILE A 185 -6.85 5.24 -7.99
C ILE A 185 -5.65 6.15 -8.29
N SER A 186 -4.43 5.66 -8.07
CA SER A 186 -3.16 6.35 -8.39
C SER A 186 -3.12 6.75 -9.87
N ASP A 187 -3.30 5.78 -10.78
CA ASP A 187 -3.39 5.98 -12.23
C ASP A 187 -4.47 7.00 -12.63
N LEU A 188 -5.63 6.94 -11.97
CA LEU A 188 -6.73 7.85 -12.26
C LEU A 188 -6.43 9.27 -11.81
N LEU A 189 -5.68 9.47 -10.72
CA LEU A 189 -5.18 10.77 -10.31
C LEU A 189 -4.14 11.31 -11.32
N GLU A 190 -3.20 10.47 -11.76
CA GLU A 190 -2.14 10.89 -12.67
C GLU A 190 -2.66 11.34 -14.03
N ARG A 191 -3.57 10.56 -14.62
CA ARG A 191 -4.11 10.83 -15.97
C ARG A 191 -5.03 12.04 -16.03
N ASN A 192 -5.51 12.53 -14.88
CA ASN A 192 -6.46 13.63 -14.84
C ASN A 192 -5.80 14.89 -14.29
N GLU A 193 -5.67 15.91 -15.14
CA GLU A 193 -5.23 17.25 -14.73
C GLU A 193 -6.28 17.93 -13.85
N MET A 194 -6.33 17.56 -12.57
CA MET A 194 -7.33 18.01 -11.63
C MET A 194 -6.92 19.28 -10.88
N THR A 195 -7.92 20.14 -10.68
CA THR A 195 -7.89 21.28 -9.75
C THR A 195 -8.56 20.91 -8.43
N PHE A 196 -8.39 21.71 -7.37
CA PHE A 196 -9.04 21.44 -6.08
C PHE A 196 -10.56 21.40 -6.18
N LYS A 197 -11.13 22.22 -7.05
CA LYS A 197 -12.58 22.25 -7.30
C LYS A 197 -13.11 20.95 -7.89
N GLN A 198 -12.26 20.20 -8.60
CA GLN A 198 -12.65 18.95 -9.26
C GLN A 198 -12.50 17.72 -8.36
N ILE A 199 -11.83 17.83 -7.20
CA ILE A 199 -11.67 16.72 -6.24
C ILE A 199 -13.02 16.15 -5.81
N GLU A 200 -14.01 17.00 -5.52
CA GLU A 200 -15.33 16.52 -5.13
C GLU A 200 -16.06 15.74 -6.23
N GLY A 201 -15.70 15.97 -7.50
CA GLY A 201 -16.19 15.23 -8.65
C GLY A 201 -15.47 13.91 -8.86
N PHE A 202 -14.25 13.74 -8.31
CA PHE A 202 -13.47 12.52 -8.48
C PHE A 202 -14.16 11.29 -7.91
N ARG A 203 -14.71 11.37 -6.69
CA ARG A 203 -15.53 10.31 -6.06
C ARG A 203 -16.77 9.88 -6.87
N LYS A 204 -17.21 10.70 -7.84
CA LYS A 204 -18.34 10.37 -8.72
C LYS A 204 -17.93 9.63 -9.99
N LYS A 205 -16.62 9.48 -10.24
CA LYS A 205 -16.12 8.72 -11.38
C LYS A 205 -16.48 7.25 -11.23
N LYS A 206 -16.89 6.63 -12.33
CA LYS A 206 -17.33 5.25 -12.38
C LYS A 206 -16.24 4.31 -11.85
N GLU A 207 -14.99 4.57 -12.21
CA GLU A 207 -13.82 3.80 -11.80
C GLU A 207 -13.63 3.83 -10.29
N VAL A 208 -13.81 4.98 -9.64
CA VAL A 208 -13.69 5.11 -8.18
C VAL A 208 -14.79 4.32 -7.48
N ILE A 209 -16.03 4.43 -7.97
CA ILE A 209 -17.16 3.66 -7.43
C ILE A 209 -16.92 2.16 -7.58
N GLN A 210 -16.44 1.72 -8.74
CA GLN A 210 -16.12 0.32 -9.01
C GLN A 210 -15.00 -0.21 -8.10
N VAL A 211 -13.96 0.59 -7.87
CA VAL A 211 -12.89 0.24 -6.93
C VAL A 211 -13.45 0.04 -5.52
N ILE A 212 -14.31 0.95 -5.06
CA ILE A 212 -14.97 0.85 -3.74
C ILE A 212 -15.80 -0.44 -3.65
N GLU A 213 -16.64 -0.71 -4.65
CA GLU A 213 -17.47 -1.92 -4.70
C GLU A 213 -16.62 -3.19 -4.72
N MET A 214 -15.49 -3.20 -5.46
CA MET A 214 -14.56 -4.33 -5.49
C MET A 214 -13.91 -4.57 -4.13
N LEU A 215 -13.45 -3.51 -3.45
CA LEU A 215 -12.88 -3.62 -2.10
C LEU A 215 -13.93 -4.11 -1.08
N GLU A 216 -15.13 -3.57 -1.12
CA GLU A 216 -16.23 -4.01 -0.24
C GLU A 216 -16.57 -5.48 -0.45
N LYS A 217 -16.61 -5.92 -1.71
CA LYS A 217 -16.87 -7.32 -2.05
C LYS A 217 -15.74 -8.24 -1.58
N ASP A 218 -14.50 -7.93 -1.94
CA ASP A 218 -13.34 -8.79 -1.71
C ASP A 218 -12.99 -8.91 -0.22
N PHE A 219 -13.34 -7.92 0.61
CA PHE A 219 -13.08 -7.88 2.05
C PHE A 219 -14.34 -7.92 2.92
N SER A 220 -15.49 -8.27 2.33
CA SER A 220 -16.80 -8.23 3.00
C SER A 220 -16.83 -9.00 4.33
N LYS A 221 -16.19 -10.19 4.37
CA LYS A 221 -16.16 -11.05 5.55
C LYS A 221 -15.37 -10.40 6.70
N GLU A 222 -14.15 -9.96 6.44
CA GLU A 222 -13.24 -9.41 7.44
C GLU A 222 -13.74 -8.05 7.94
N LEU A 223 -14.35 -7.27 7.06
CA LEU A 223 -15.00 -6.01 7.42
C LEU A 223 -16.25 -6.23 8.29
N ALA A 224 -16.96 -7.35 8.14
CA ALA A 224 -18.07 -7.70 9.02
C ALA A 224 -17.56 -8.11 10.42
N GLU A 225 -16.49 -8.90 10.47
CA GLU A 225 -15.85 -9.32 11.73
C GLU A 225 -15.35 -8.11 12.55
N LEU A 226 -14.76 -7.11 11.89
CA LEU A 226 -14.33 -5.86 12.54
C LEU A 226 -15.48 -5.04 13.13
N LYS A 227 -16.71 -5.16 12.61
CA LYS A 227 -17.87 -4.42 13.14
C LYS A 227 -18.48 -5.09 14.37
N THR A 228 -18.18 -6.36 14.58
CA THR A 228 -18.70 -7.16 15.69
C THR A 228 -17.73 -7.30 16.86
N ALA A 229 -16.46 -6.95 16.66
CA ALA A 229 -15.42 -6.89 17.67
C ALA A 229 -15.48 -5.56 18.46
#